data_AF-A0A5P1EJ89-F1
#
_entry.id   AF-A0A5P1EJ89-F1
#
_cell.length_a   1.000
_cell.length_b   1.000
_cell.length_c   1.000
_cell.angle_alpha   90.00
_cell.angle_beta   90.00
_cell.angle_gamma   90.00
#
_symmetry.space_group_name_H-M   'P 1'
#
loop_
_entity.id
_entity.type
_entity.pdbx_description
1 polymer ?
#
loop_
_entity_poly.entity_id
_entity_poly.type
_entity_poly.pdbx_seq_one_letter_code
_entity_poly.pdbx_strand_id
1 'polypeptide(L)'
;MATKVLSQREQDIQMLLASEAHLGTKNCDFQMERYVYKRRTDGIYIINLGKTWEKLQLAARVIVAIENPRDIIVQSARPYGQRAVLKFAQYTGAQAAHAGPFTNQTASVVQRARL
;
A
#
# COMPACT_ATOMS: atom_id res chain seq x y z
N MET A 1 18.73 -29.75 12.49
CA MET A 1 19.01 -28.78 11.39
C MET A 1 19.00 -27.39 12.00
N ALA A 2 20.08 -26.62 11.91
CA ALA A 2 20.11 -25.26 12.45
C ALA A 2 19.15 -24.38 11.64
N THR A 3 18.09 -23.88 12.29
CA THR A 3 17.18 -22.89 11.68
C THR A 3 17.96 -21.62 11.37
N LYS A 4 18.17 -21.37 10.09
CA LYS A 4 18.78 -20.12 9.61
C LYS A 4 17.87 -18.97 10.02
N VAL A 5 18.35 -18.10 10.90
CA VAL A 5 17.62 -16.88 11.30
C VAL A 5 17.62 -15.94 10.10
N LEU A 6 16.45 -15.77 9.49
CA LEU A 6 16.26 -14.85 8.35
C LEU A 6 16.33 -13.41 8.84
N SER A 7 16.94 -12.53 8.05
CA SER A 7 16.91 -11.08 8.30
C SER A 7 15.47 -10.54 8.19
N GLN A 8 15.19 -9.40 8.82
CA GLN A 8 13.85 -8.79 8.80
C GLN A 8 13.35 -8.54 7.37
N ARG A 9 14.25 -8.08 6.48
CA ARG A 9 13.93 -7.88 5.06
C ARG A 9 13.57 -9.19 4.34
N GLU A 10 14.29 -10.28 4.62
CA GLU A 10 13.99 -11.58 4.01
C GLU A 10 12.63 -12.12 4.49
N GLN A 11 12.30 -11.90 5.76
CA GLN A 11 10.98 -12.26 6.32
C GLN A 11 9.86 -11.47 5.64
N ASP A 12 10.00 -10.15 5.49
CA ASP A 12 9.03 -9.31 4.80
C ASP A 12 8.84 -9.74 3.33
N ILE A 13 9.94 -10.03 2.62
CA ILE A 13 9.90 -10.50 1.24
C ILE A 13 9.18 -11.86 1.16
N GLN A 14 9.43 -12.77 2.10
CA GLN A 14 8.72 -14.04 2.16
C GLN A 14 7.22 -13.85 2.37
N MET A 15 6.81 -12.91 3.23
CA MET A 15 5.39 -12.58 3.42
C MET A 15 4.77 -12.00 2.15
N LEU A 16 5.46 -11.11 1.44
CA LEU A 16 4.99 -10.55 0.16
C LEU A 16 4.84 -11.63 -0.93
N LEU A 17 5.72 -12.63 -0.90
CA LEU A 17 5.68 -13.74 -1.83
C LEU A 17 4.50 -14.68 -1.51
N ALA A 18 4.29 -14.96 -0.23
CA ALA A 18 3.15 -15.74 0.27
C ALA A 18 1.79 -15.05 0.03
N SER A 19 1.76 -13.71 0.04
CA SER A 19 0.55 -12.94 -0.26
C SER A 19 0.33 -12.70 -1.76
N GLU A 20 1.12 -13.33 -2.62
CA GLU A 20 1.04 -13.20 -4.09
C GLU A 20 1.18 -11.75 -4.61
N ALA A 21 1.80 -10.85 -3.83
CA ALA A 21 1.89 -9.42 -4.17
C ALA A 21 2.78 -9.12 -5.40
N HIS A 22 3.54 -10.11 -5.86
CA HIS A 22 4.38 -10.05 -7.05
C HIS A 22 3.60 -10.30 -8.35
N LEU A 23 2.38 -10.86 -8.27
CA LEU A 23 1.55 -11.13 -9.43
C LEU A 23 0.85 -9.84 -9.87
N GLY A 24 1.23 -9.32 -11.04
CA GLY A 24 0.60 -8.16 -11.66
C GLY A 24 -0.53 -8.52 -12.60
N THR A 25 -0.86 -7.60 -13.50
CA THR A 25 -1.90 -7.75 -14.53
C THR A 25 -1.30 -8.06 -15.90
N LYS A 26 -2.16 -8.27 -16.91
CA LYS A 26 -1.75 -8.44 -18.32
C LYS A 26 -1.33 -7.13 -19.00
N ASN A 27 -1.85 -6.02 -18.51
CA ASN A 27 -1.55 -4.69 -19.03
C ASN A 27 -0.52 -4.02 -18.13
N CYS A 28 0.45 -3.33 -18.72
CA CYS A 28 1.44 -2.52 -18.02
C CYS A 28 1.48 -1.14 -18.68
N ASP A 29 1.47 -0.09 -17.86
CA ASP A 29 1.73 1.27 -18.31
C ASP A 29 3.25 1.49 -18.48
N PHE A 30 3.65 2.35 -19.41
CA PHE A 30 5.06 2.67 -19.68
C PHE A 30 5.80 3.12 -18.40
N GLN A 31 5.16 3.92 -17.54
CA GLN A 31 5.79 4.39 -16.30
C GLN A 31 6.00 3.27 -15.27
N MET A 32 5.22 2.19 -15.38
CA MET A 32 5.27 1.04 -14.49
C MET A 32 6.29 -0.02 -14.92
N GLU A 33 6.80 0.03 -16.16
CA GLU A 33 7.78 -0.94 -16.67
C GLU A 33 9.03 -1.05 -15.79
N ARG A 34 9.46 0.05 -15.16
CA ARG A 34 10.60 0.05 -14.24
C ARG A 34 10.40 -0.82 -12.99
N TYR A 35 9.17 -1.15 -12.63
CA TYR A 35 8.84 -2.03 -11.50
C TYR A 35 8.64 -3.48 -11.92
N VAL A 36 8.57 -3.77 -13.22
CA VAL A 36 8.44 -5.12 -13.76
C VAL A 36 9.80 -5.81 -13.69
N TYR A 37 9.79 -7.07 -13.24
CA TYR A 37 10.94 -7.96 -13.30
C TYR A 37 10.96 -8.77 -14.59
N LYS A 38 9.84 -9.44 -14.90
CA LYS A 38 9.71 -10.30 -16.08
C LYS A 38 8.23 -10.44 -16.47
N ARG A 39 7.96 -10.80 -17.72
CA ARG A 39 6.64 -11.25 -18.19
C ARG A 39 6.61 -12.78 -18.27
N ARG A 40 5.58 -13.40 -17.68
CA ARG A 40 5.33 -14.85 -17.78
C ARG A 40 4.76 -15.20 -19.16
N THR A 41 4.85 -16.48 -19.54
CA THR A 41 4.28 -17.02 -20.79
C THR A 41 2.80 -16.67 -20.98
N ASP A 42 2.05 -16.61 -19.88
CA ASP A 42 0.60 -16.34 -19.89
C ASP A 42 0.26 -14.85 -20.05
N GLY A 43 1.30 -14.02 -20.25
CA GLY A 43 1.18 -12.59 -20.47
C GLY A 43 1.10 -11.74 -19.19
N ILE A 44 1.10 -12.36 -18.00
CA ILE A 44 1.09 -11.66 -16.71
C ILE A 44 2.47 -11.06 -16.41
N TYR A 45 2.48 -9.80 -15.98
CA TYR A 45 3.69 -9.13 -15.51
C TYR A 45 4.01 -9.50 -14.06
N ILE A 46 5.26 -9.84 -13.79
CA ILE A 46 5.80 -10.10 -12.45
C ILE A 46 6.46 -8.83 -11.95
N ILE A 47 6.05 -8.37 -10.77
CA ILE A 47 6.57 -7.15 -10.12
C ILE A 47 7.81 -7.49 -9.30
N ASN A 48 8.81 -6.62 -9.32
CA ASN A 48 10.01 -6.75 -8.50
C ASN A 48 9.73 -6.43 -7.03
N LEU A 49 9.70 -7.46 -6.18
CA LEU A 49 9.45 -7.32 -4.74
C LEU A 49 10.49 -6.48 -4.00
N GLY A 50 11.75 -6.47 -4.45
CA GLY A 50 12.79 -5.62 -3.86
C GLY A 50 12.46 -4.13 -3.99
N LYS A 51 12.00 -3.72 -5.19
CA LYS A 51 11.54 -2.35 -5.45
C LYS A 51 10.24 -2.02 -4.70
N THR A 52 9.34 -2.99 -4.58
CA THR A 52 8.10 -2.83 -3.80
C THR A 52 8.42 -2.55 -2.32
N TRP A 53 9.33 -3.31 -1.73
CA TRP A 53 9.74 -3.13 -0.34
C TRP A 53 10.39 -1.76 -0.09
N GLU A 54 11.26 -1.30 -1.00
CA GLU A 54 11.84 0.06 -0.94
C GLU A 54 10.78 1.16 -0.99
N LYS A 55 9.75 0.99 -1.83
CA LYS A 55 8.63 1.95 -1.92
C LYS A 55 7.75 1.92 -0.67
N LEU A 56 7.53 0.75 -0.07
CA LEU A 56 6.81 0.63 1.20
C LEU A 56 7.55 1.36 2.33
N GLN A 57 8.88 1.22 2.41
CA GLN A 57 9.68 1.97 3.38
C GLN A 57 9.60 3.48 3.17
N LEU A 58 9.65 3.94 1.91
CA LEU A 58 9.49 5.36 1.60
C LEU A 58 8.12 5.88 2.02
N ALA A 59 7.04 5.14 1.71
CA ALA A 59 5.68 5.52 2.10
C ALA A 59 5.53 5.61 3.63
N ALA A 60 6.07 4.64 4.38
CA ALA A 60 6.07 4.68 5.84
C ALA A 60 6.76 5.94 6.40
N ARG A 61 7.89 6.35 5.81
CA ARG A 61 8.58 7.59 6.20
C ARG A 61 7.74 8.84 5.95
N VAL A 62 7.03 8.90 4.83
CA VAL A 62 6.15 10.04 4.51
C VAL A 62 4.96 10.10 5.48
N ILE A 63 4.37 8.95 5.82
CA ILE A 63 3.27 8.85 6.77
C ILE A 63 3.69 9.36 8.16
N VAL A 64 4.88 8.95 8.63
CA VAL A 64 5.41 9.36 9.95
C VAL A 64 5.80 10.85 9.97
N ALA A 65 6.09 11.46 8.82
CA ALA A 65 6.43 12.87 8.74
C ALA A 65 5.23 13.81 9.00
N ILE A 66 3.99 13.30 8.99
CA ILE A 66 2.80 14.08 9.32
C ILE A 66 2.63 14.15 10.83
N GLU A 67 2.68 15.37 11.38
CA GLU A 67 2.57 15.62 12.83
C GLU A 67 1.23 15.17 13.42
N ASN A 68 0.12 15.44 12.73
CA ASN A 68 -1.22 15.04 13.15
C ASN A 68 -1.72 13.85 12.34
N PRO A 69 -1.81 12.63 12.91
CA PRO A 69 -2.22 11.44 12.17
C PRO A 69 -3.67 11.53 11.67
N ARG A 70 -4.52 12.37 12.27
CA ARG A 70 -5.90 12.58 11.82
C ARG A 70 -6.01 13.30 10.47
N ASP A 71 -4.94 13.95 10.01
CA ASP A 71 -4.89 14.59 8.70
C ASP A 71 -4.55 13.60 7.58
N ILE A 72 -4.39 12.32 7.90
CA ILE A 72 -4.16 11.22 6.96
C ILE A 72 -5.49 10.53 6.67
N ILE A 73 -5.82 10.40 5.39
CA ILE A 73 -7.05 9.75 4.95
C ILE A 73 -6.74 8.43 4.25
N VAL A 74 -7.46 7.39 4.67
CA VAL A 74 -7.29 6.04 4.16
C VAL A 74 -8.63 5.57 3.59
N GLN A 75 -8.64 5.21 2.32
CA GLN A 75 -9.86 4.90 1.60
C GLN A 75 -9.71 3.66 0.72
N SER A 76 -10.77 2.85 0.66
CA SER A 76 -10.94 1.84 -0.37
C SER A 76 -12.40 1.74 -0.77
N ALA A 77 -12.68 1.86 -2.07
CA ALA A 77 -14.02 1.62 -2.62
C ALA A 77 -14.30 0.13 -2.87
N ARG A 78 -13.27 -0.72 -2.76
CA ARG A 78 -13.34 -2.13 -3.12
C ARG A 78 -13.62 -2.98 -1.88
N PRO A 79 -14.53 -3.97 -1.94
CA PRO A 79 -14.92 -4.75 -0.77
C PRO A 79 -13.75 -5.51 -0.13
N TYR A 80 -12.82 -6.02 -0.95
CA TYR A 80 -11.61 -6.71 -0.47
C TYR A 80 -10.66 -5.80 0.32
N GLY A 81 -10.74 -4.47 0.16
CA GLY A 81 -9.86 -3.51 0.83
C GLY A 81 -10.46 -2.85 2.08
N GLN A 82 -11.78 -2.98 2.31
CA GLN A 82 -12.47 -2.24 3.37
C GLN A 82 -11.94 -2.58 4.77
N ARG A 83 -11.79 -3.87 5.07
CA ARG A 83 -11.28 -4.33 6.37
C ARG A 83 -9.84 -3.88 6.61
N ALA A 84 -8.99 -3.92 5.59
CA ALA A 84 -7.60 -3.52 5.69
C ALA A 84 -7.48 -2.03 6.03
N VAL A 85 -8.28 -1.18 5.39
CA VAL A 85 -8.33 0.26 5.64
C VAL A 85 -8.77 0.58 7.07
N LEU A 86 -9.84 -0.06 7.57
CA LEU A 86 -10.31 0.16 8.93
C LEU A 86 -9.26 -0.26 9.98
N LYS A 87 -8.57 -1.38 9.74
CA LYS A 87 -7.50 -1.84 10.63
C LYS A 87 -6.28 -0.94 10.59
N PHE A 88 -5.88 -0.49 9.40
CA PHE A 88 -4.78 0.45 9.25
C PHE A 88 -5.08 1.76 9.99
N ALA A 89 -6.27 2.34 9.79
CA ALA A 89 -6.72 3.55 10.48
C ALA A 89 -6.73 3.40 12.00
N GLN A 90 -7.18 2.23 12.51
CA GLN A 90 -7.17 1.93 13.94
C GLN A 90 -5.76 1.97 14.55
N TYR A 91 -4.76 1.43 13.86
CA TYR A 91 -3.38 1.34 14.38
C TYR A 91 -2.57 2.63 14.16
N THR A 92 -2.84 3.40 13.11
CA THR A 92 -2.11 4.63 12.81
C THR A 92 -2.77 5.89 13.38
N GLY A 93 -4.03 5.81 13.82
CA GLY A 93 -4.81 6.97 14.23
C GLY A 93 -5.32 7.82 13.05
N ALA A 94 -5.17 7.32 11.82
CA ALA A 94 -5.66 7.94 10.60
C ALA A 94 -7.19 7.85 10.48
N GLN A 95 -7.76 8.67 9.59
CA GLN A 95 -9.20 8.65 9.34
C GLN A 95 -9.53 7.68 8.19
N ALA A 96 -10.38 6.70 8.47
CA ALA A 96 -11.01 5.90 7.42
C ALA A 96 -12.21 6.67 6.87
N ALA A 97 -12.14 7.10 5.61
CA ALA A 97 -13.17 7.93 5.00
C ALA A 97 -13.99 7.18 3.96
N HIS A 98 -15.28 7.51 3.90
CA HIS A 98 -16.12 7.30 2.72
C HIS A 98 -15.96 8.51 1.80
N ALA A 99 -16.05 8.30 0.48
CA ALA A 99 -15.84 9.35 -0.51
C ALA A 99 -16.73 10.58 -0.24
N GLY A 100 -16.21 11.81 -0.37
CA GLY A 100 -17.09 12.95 -0.66
C GLY A 100 -16.70 14.37 -0.24
N PRO A 101 -16.11 14.68 0.92
CA PRO A 101 -16.00 16.09 1.32
C PRO A 101 -14.56 16.59 1.49
N PHE A 102 -13.75 16.53 0.43
CA PHE A 102 -12.44 17.23 0.44
C PHE A 102 -12.61 18.75 0.24
N THR A 103 -13.57 19.16 -0.59
CA THR A 103 -13.77 20.57 -0.99
C THR A 103 -15.09 21.16 -0.53
N ASN A 104 -16.12 20.33 -0.31
CA ASN A 104 -17.45 20.80 0.07
C ASN A 104 -17.47 21.27 1.53
N GLN A 105 -17.40 22.58 1.75
CA GLN A 105 -17.41 23.21 3.07
C GLN A 105 -18.76 23.10 3.80
N THR A 106 -19.83 22.78 3.08
CA THR A 106 -21.19 22.62 3.62
C THR A 106 -21.46 21.19 4.11
N ALA A 107 -20.56 20.25 3.83
CA ALA A 107 -20.66 18.89 4.36
C ALA A 107 -20.52 18.89 5.89
N SER A 108 -21.24 17.98 6.56
CA SER A 108 -21.21 17.83 8.02
C SER A 108 -19.82 17.52 8.58
N VAL A 109 -18.94 16.94 7.75
CA VAL A 109 -17.53 16.71 8.07
C VAL A 109 -16.70 17.10 6.85
N VAL A 110 -15.94 18.20 6.93
CA VAL A 110 -14.98 18.59 5.90
C VAL A 110 -13.65 17.89 6.17
N GLN A 111 -13.20 17.10 5.21
CA GLN A 111 -11.98 16.31 5.30
C GLN A 111 -10.80 17.08 4.71
N ARG A 112 -10.03 17.74 5.58
CA ARG A 112 -8.79 18.43 5.19
C ARG A 112 -7.60 17.47 5.32
N ALA A 113 -7.42 16.61 4.32
CA ALA A 113 -6.27 15.72 4.25
C ALA A 113 -4.98 16.49 3.93
N ARG A 114 -3.90 16.15 4.63
CA ARG A 114 -2.52 16.45 4.21
C ARG A 114 -1.88 15.27 3.47
N LEU A 115 -2.48 14.08 3.59
CA LEU A 115 -2.09 12.84 2.91
C LEU A 115 -3.28 11.93 2.64
#